data_AF-A0A9W7GUV1-F1
#
_entry.id   AF-A0A9W7GUV1-F1
#
_cell.length_a   1.000
_cell.length_b   1.000
_cell.length_c   1.000
_cell.angle_alpha   90.00
_cell.angle_beta   90.00
_cell.angle_gamma   90.00
#
_symmetry.space_group_name_H-M   'P 1'
#
loop_
_entity.id
_entity.type
_entity.pdbx_description
1 polymer ?
#
loop_
_entity_poly.entity_id
_entity_poly.type
_entity_poly.pdbx_seq_one_letter_code
_entity_poly.pdbx_strand_id
1 'polypeptide(L)'
;MASSSSSSKPFTNKTITIRLDESNFLLWKQQILFAVESLGLISHIDGTISIPPHVVDDEKGIKVPNPDYLFYKQEDSALCSWLLASISPSILSSLVGCKTAVDIWKKVQQAYSTSSTTKLMHLHCSLRNIRKRDQSMKEYLGQI
;
A
#
# COMPACT_ATOMS: atom_id res chain seq x y z
N MET A 1 2.87 -30.01 29.34
CA MET A 1 2.48 -29.58 27.98
C MET A 1 2.14 -28.11 28.06
N ALA A 2 3.03 -27.22 27.61
CA ALA A 2 2.78 -25.78 27.62
C ALA A 2 1.97 -25.44 26.38
N SER A 3 0.69 -25.12 26.57
CA SER A 3 -0.16 -24.56 25.52
C SER A 3 0.41 -23.20 25.14
N SER A 4 1.09 -23.13 24.00
CA SER A 4 1.54 -21.88 23.40
C SER A 4 0.30 -21.10 22.96
N SER A 5 -0.20 -20.24 23.85
CA SER A 5 -1.17 -19.21 23.48
C SER A 5 -0.48 -18.24 22.52
N SER A 6 -0.74 -18.43 21.24
CA SER A 6 -0.39 -17.48 20.18
C SER A 6 -1.13 -16.16 20.45
N SER A 7 -0.49 -15.28 21.20
CA SER A 7 -1.00 -13.94 21.47
C SER A 7 -0.98 -13.16 20.17
N SER A 8 -2.17 -12.88 19.63
CA SER A 8 -2.35 -11.92 18.55
C SER A 8 -1.87 -10.56 19.05
N LYS A 9 -0.67 -10.16 18.63
CA LYS A 9 -0.09 -8.87 19.00
C LYS A 9 -1.00 -7.78 18.42
N PRO A 10 -1.62 -6.92 19.25
CA PRO A 10 -2.49 -5.90 18.72
C PRO A 10 -1.66 -4.90 17.90
N PHE A 11 -2.01 -4.77 16.61
CA PHE A 11 -1.48 -3.77 15.68
C PHE A 11 -1.62 -2.32 16.18
N THR A 12 -2.47 -2.10 17.19
CA THR A 12 -2.97 -0.80 17.63
C THR A 12 -1.93 0.09 18.33
N ASN A 13 -0.72 -0.41 18.63
CA ASN A 13 0.30 0.39 19.34
C ASN A 13 1.26 1.16 18.40
N LYS A 14 1.26 0.89 17.08
CA LYS A 14 2.06 1.68 16.13
C LYS A 14 1.24 2.81 15.53
N THR A 15 1.30 3.96 16.20
CA THR A 15 0.72 5.21 15.73
C THR A 15 1.47 5.68 14.49
N ILE A 16 0.94 5.43 13.30
CA ILE A 16 1.38 6.15 12.11
C ILE A 16 0.88 7.58 12.26
N THR A 17 1.80 8.51 12.49
CA THR A 17 1.44 9.93 12.64
C THR A 17 1.08 10.57 11.29
N ILE A 18 1.51 9.98 10.18
CA ILE A 18 1.37 10.56 8.84
C ILE A 18 0.27 9.85 8.08
N ARG A 19 -0.86 10.55 7.84
CA ARG A 19 -1.88 10.11 6.90
C ARG A 19 -1.40 10.28 5.46
N LEU A 20 -1.62 9.28 4.62
CA LEU A 20 -1.28 9.34 3.20
C LEU A 20 -2.08 10.46 2.51
N ASP A 21 -1.37 11.30 1.79
CA ASP A 21 -1.86 12.38 0.94
C ASP A 21 -1.11 12.35 -0.41
N GLU A 22 -1.57 13.10 -1.40
CA GLU A 22 -1.03 13.09 -2.78
C GLU A 22 0.44 13.51 -2.90
N SER A 23 0.98 14.13 -1.83
CA SER A 23 2.33 14.70 -1.77
C SER A 23 3.32 13.87 -0.94
N ASN A 24 2.85 12.97 -0.06
CA ASN A 24 3.68 12.34 0.96
C ASN A 24 3.84 10.81 0.80
N PHE A 25 3.47 10.27 -0.37
CA PHE A 25 3.46 8.83 -0.62
C PHE A 25 4.78 8.11 -0.30
N LEU A 26 5.93 8.67 -0.68
CA LEU A 26 7.21 8.02 -0.41
C LEU A 26 7.50 7.90 1.09
N LEU A 27 7.20 8.97 1.85
CA LEU A 27 7.38 9.00 3.30
C LEU A 27 6.40 8.06 4.00
N TRP A 28 5.14 8.09 3.60
CA TRP A 28 4.11 7.17 4.09
C TRP A 28 4.51 5.71 3.80
N LYS A 29 4.89 5.40 2.56
CA LYS A 29 5.32 4.06 2.14
C LYS A 29 6.47 3.55 3.02
N GLN A 30 7.47 4.38 3.27
CA GLN A 30 8.61 4.02 4.12
C GLN A 30 8.18 3.73 5.57
N GLN A 31 7.30 4.55 6.15
CA GLN A 31 6.79 4.31 7.50
C GLN A 31 5.97 3.03 7.61
N ILE A 32 5.09 2.76 6.63
CA ILE A 32 4.31 1.52 6.60
C ILE A 32 5.24 0.31 6.52
N LEU A 33 6.24 0.33 5.63
CA LEU A 33 7.17 -0.79 5.47
C LEU A 33 7.89 -1.11 6.78
N PHE A 34 8.48 -0.11 7.46
CA PHE A 34 9.15 -0.34 8.74
C PHE A 34 8.19 -0.81 9.85
N ALA A 35 6.98 -0.29 9.88
CA ALA A 35 5.98 -0.70 10.86
C ALA A 35 5.53 -2.15 10.63
N VAL A 36 5.32 -2.55 9.38
CA VAL A 36 4.90 -3.92 9.02
C VAL A 36 6.05 -4.92 9.20
N GLU A 37 7.26 -4.54 8.83
CA GLU A 37 8.47 -5.34 9.04
C GLU A 37 8.71 -5.62 10.52
N SER A 38 8.55 -4.61 11.39
CA SER A 38 8.69 -4.79 12.84
C SER A 38 7.63 -5.70 13.48
N LEU A 39 6.52 -5.93 12.78
CA LEU A 39 5.45 -6.84 13.20
C LEU A 39 5.64 -8.23 12.59
N GLY A 40 6.61 -8.42 11.68
CA GLY A 40 6.84 -9.68 10.98
C GLY A 40 5.82 -9.97 9.88
N LEU A 41 5.09 -8.96 9.42
CA LEU A 41 3.94 -9.12 8.50
C LEU A 41 4.24 -8.64 7.09
N ILE A 42 5.51 -8.45 6.75
CA ILE A 42 5.93 -7.98 5.43
C ILE A 42 5.47 -8.93 4.31
N SER A 43 5.37 -10.22 4.61
CA SER A 43 4.88 -11.26 3.72
C SER A 43 3.41 -11.08 3.32
N HIS A 44 2.59 -10.44 4.17
CA HIS A 44 1.20 -10.07 3.87
C HIS A 44 1.08 -8.87 2.93
N ILE A 45 2.16 -8.11 2.71
CA ILE A 45 2.18 -6.97 1.78
C ILE A 45 2.85 -7.34 0.47
N ASP A 46 3.97 -8.06 0.56
CA ASP A 46 4.75 -8.48 -0.61
C ASP A 46 4.05 -9.63 -1.38
N GLY A 47 3.08 -10.30 -0.74
CA GLY A 47 2.36 -11.42 -1.33
C GLY A 47 3.20 -12.70 -1.42
N THR A 48 4.32 -12.75 -0.71
CA THR A 48 5.18 -13.94 -0.58
C THR A 48 4.64 -14.95 0.43
N ILE A 49 3.60 -14.59 1.19
CA ILE A 49 2.94 -15.49 2.11
C ILE A 49 2.20 -16.61 1.36
N SER A 50 2.49 -17.86 1.75
CA SER A 50 1.72 -19.01 1.27
C SER A 50 0.38 -19.03 1.99
N ILE A 51 -0.70 -18.68 1.29
CA ILE A 51 -2.05 -18.65 1.84
C ILE A 51 -2.44 -20.08 2.27
N PRO A 52 -2.71 -20.32 3.56
CA PRO A 52 -3.10 -21.66 4.01
C PRO A 52 -4.42 -22.11 3.36
N PRO A 53 -4.61 -23.42 3.11
CA PRO A 53 -5.89 -23.92 2.62
C PRO A 53 -7.02 -23.60 3.59
N HIS A 54 -8.20 -23.24 3.09
CA HIS A 54 -9.39 -22.98 3.91
C HIS A 54 -9.84 -24.19 4.75
N VAL A 55 -9.57 -25.39 4.24
CA VAL A 55 -10.04 -26.65 4.79
C VAL A 55 -8.87 -27.63 4.74
N VAL A 56 -8.66 -28.35 5.83
CA VAL A 56 -7.69 -29.44 5.96
C VAL A 56 -8.44 -30.71 6.33
N ASP A 57 -7.90 -31.86 5.96
CA ASP A 57 -8.47 -33.14 6.36
C ASP A 57 -8.01 -33.46 7.79
N ASP A 58 -8.96 -33.74 8.68
CA ASP A 58 -8.70 -34.21 10.04
C ASP A 58 -8.10 -35.64 10.01
N GLU A 59 -7.64 -36.15 11.15
CA GLU A 59 -7.08 -37.51 11.30
C GLU A 59 -8.00 -38.63 10.77
N LYS A 60 -9.30 -38.31 10.60
CA LYS A 60 -10.37 -39.19 10.10
C LYS A 60 -10.75 -38.95 8.63
N GLY A 61 -10.03 -38.09 7.91
CA GLY A 61 -10.33 -37.72 6.52
C GLY A 61 -11.55 -36.81 6.37
N ILE A 62 -11.97 -36.14 7.44
CA ILE A 62 -13.10 -35.21 7.43
C ILE A 62 -12.56 -33.80 7.19
N LYS A 63 -13.16 -33.11 6.21
CA LYS A 63 -12.87 -31.72 5.89
C LYS A 63 -13.22 -30.78 7.04
N VAL A 64 -12.22 -30.25 7.73
CA VAL A 64 -12.36 -29.30 8.84
C VAL A 64 -11.75 -27.93 8.50
N PRO A 65 -12.28 -26.82 9.03
CA PRO A 65 -11.68 -25.49 8.83
C PRO A 65 -10.25 -25.44 9.34
N ASN A 66 -9.34 -24.89 8.54
CA ASN A 66 -7.94 -24.76 8.92
C ASN A 66 -7.74 -23.61 9.93
N PRO A 67 -7.26 -23.88 11.16
CA PRO A 67 -6.95 -22.82 12.12
C PRO A 67 -5.90 -21.83 11.60
N ASP A 68 -4.93 -22.29 10.79
CA ASP A 68 -3.89 -21.42 10.22
C ASP A 68 -4.45 -20.42 9.22
N TYR A 69 -5.47 -20.83 8.45
CA TYR A 69 -6.19 -19.92 7.56
C TYR A 69 -6.95 -18.83 8.33
N LEU A 70 -7.57 -19.20 9.47
CA LEU A 70 -8.26 -18.23 10.32
C LEU A 70 -7.28 -17.22 10.92
N PHE A 71 -6.12 -17.68 11.39
CA PHE A 71 -5.07 -16.81 11.91
C PHE A 71 -4.55 -15.85 10.84
N TYR A 72 -4.20 -16.38 9.66
CA TYR A 72 -3.81 -15.57 8.50
C TYR A 72 -4.85 -14.49 8.18
N LYS A 73 -6.13 -14.87 8.10
CA LYS A 73 -7.22 -13.95 7.77
C LYS A 73 -7.43 -12.89 8.84
N GLN A 74 -7.21 -13.22 10.11
CA GLN A 74 -7.31 -12.27 11.21
C GLN A 74 -6.20 -11.22 11.12
N GLU A 75 -4.97 -11.64 10.85
CA GLU A 75 -3.83 -10.74 10.66
C GLU A 75 -4.02 -9.83 9.42
N ASP A 76 -4.40 -10.42 8.28
CA ASP A 76 -4.63 -9.69 7.04
C ASP A 76 -5.76 -8.66 7.19
N SER A 77 -6.87 -9.03 7.86
CA SER A 77 -7.98 -8.11 8.13
C SER A 77 -7.59 -6.95 9.06
N ALA A 78 -6.77 -7.23 10.08
CA ALA A 78 -6.25 -6.20 10.98
C ALA A 78 -5.32 -5.23 10.23
N LEU A 79 -4.43 -5.77 9.39
CA LEU A 79 -3.54 -4.99 8.54
C LEU A 79 -4.32 -4.16 7.52
N CYS A 80 -5.36 -4.71 6.90
CA CYS A 80 -6.26 -3.96 6.00
C CYS A 80 -6.90 -2.77 6.71
N SER A 81 -7.48 -3.01 7.89
CA SER A 81 -8.15 -1.96 8.68
C SER A 81 -7.17 -0.85 9.07
N TRP A 82 -5.95 -1.21 9.45
CA TRP A 82 -4.90 -0.27 9.80
C TRP A 82 -4.36 0.51 8.58
N LEU A 83 -4.15 -0.15 7.44
CA LEU A 83 -3.78 0.49 6.18
C LEU A 83 -4.84 1.51 5.75
N LEU A 84 -6.12 1.12 5.75
CA LEU A 84 -7.23 2.02 5.41
C LEU A 84 -7.30 3.22 6.37
N ALA A 85 -7.09 3.02 7.67
CA ALA A 85 -7.06 4.11 8.66
C ALA A 85 -5.88 5.09 8.45
N SER A 86 -4.78 4.62 7.85
CA SER A 86 -3.62 5.43 7.52
C SER A 86 -3.76 6.24 6.22
N ILE A 87 -4.82 6.01 5.44
CA ILE A 87 -5.03 6.60 4.12
C ILE A 87 -6.10 7.69 4.19
N SER A 88 -5.89 8.80 3.47
CA SER A 88 -6.89 9.88 3.41
C SER A 88 -8.14 9.49 2.60
N PRO A 89 -9.32 10.05 2.92
CA PRO A 89 -10.57 9.70 2.25
C PRO A 89 -10.59 9.90 0.73
N SER A 90 -9.79 10.83 0.20
CA SER A 90 -9.65 11.09 -1.24
C SER A 90 -9.21 9.82 -1.99
N ILE A 91 -8.30 9.05 -1.40
CA ILE A 91 -7.71 7.85 -2.01
C ILE A 91 -8.52 6.59 -1.65
N LEU A 92 -9.23 6.58 -0.51
CA LEU A 92 -10.06 5.45 -0.08
C LEU A 92 -11.11 5.07 -1.14
N SER A 93 -11.63 6.02 -1.90
CA SER A 93 -12.58 5.79 -2.99
C SER A 93 -12.06 4.82 -4.06
N SER A 94 -10.76 4.87 -4.37
CA SER A 94 -10.08 3.98 -5.32
C SER A 94 -9.87 2.55 -4.76
N LEU A 95 -9.82 2.45 -3.43
CA LEU A 95 -9.52 1.21 -2.71
C LEU A 95 -10.76 0.35 -2.45
N VAL A 96 -11.96 0.82 -2.81
CA VAL A 96 -13.20 0.06 -2.70
C VAL A 96 -13.06 -1.27 -3.47
N GLY A 97 -13.48 -2.37 -2.83
CA GLY A 97 -13.43 -3.72 -3.38
C GLY A 97 -12.13 -4.50 -3.16
N CYS A 98 -11.10 -3.89 -2.57
CA CYS A 98 -9.91 -4.64 -2.13
C CYS A 98 -10.26 -5.55 -0.96
N LYS A 99 -9.81 -6.81 -1.00
CA LYS A 99 -10.14 -7.81 0.03
C LYS A 99 -8.97 -8.18 0.92
N THR A 100 -7.75 -7.94 0.45
CA THR A 100 -6.50 -8.30 1.13
C THR A 100 -5.56 -7.10 1.25
N ALA A 101 -4.61 -7.18 2.18
CA ALA A 101 -3.63 -6.11 2.38
C ALA A 101 -2.73 -5.93 1.15
N VAL A 102 -2.40 -7.02 0.46
CA VAL A 102 -1.67 -7.01 -0.83
C VAL A 102 -2.44 -6.20 -1.88
N ASP A 103 -3.75 -6.39 -2.00
CA ASP A 103 -4.57 -5.68 -3.00
C ASP A 103 -4.57 -4.17 -2.72
N ILE A 104 -4.76 -3.80 -1.45
CA ILE A 104 -4.72 -2.40 -1.01
C ILE A 104 -3.34 -1.82 -1.36
N TRP A 105 -2.26 -2.50 -0.98
CA TRP A 105 -0.90 -2.05 -1.23
C TRP A 105 -0.60 -1.85 -2.72
N LYS A 106 -0.96 -2.82 -3.55
CA LYS A 106 -0.77 -2.75 -5.01
C LYS A 106 -1.56 -1.61 -5.63
N LYS A 107 -2.83 -1.42 -5.26
CA LYS A 107 -3.64 -0.30 -5.77
C LYS A 107 -3.07 1.05 -5.36
N VAL A 108 -2.65 1.21 -4.11
CA VAL A 108 -2.01 2.45 -3.66
C VAL A 108 -0.73 2.68 -4.46
N GLN A 109 0.14 1.68 -4.61
CA GLN A 109 1.36 1.82 -5.40
C GLN A 109 1.07 2.19 -6.86
N GLN A 110 0.04 1.61 -7.48
CA GLN A 110 -0.37 1.92 -8.84
C GLN A 110 -0.86 3.37 -8.97
N ALA A 111 -1.73 3.83 -8.07
CA ALA A 111 -2.28 5.19 -8.07
C ALA A 111 -1.18 6.27 -7.96
N TYR A 112 -0.13 5.98 -7.22
CA TYR A 112 0.99 6.91 -7.05
C TYR A 112 2.09 6.78 -8.09
N SER A 113 2.25 5.61 -8.70
CA SER A 113 3.13 5.43 -9.86
C SER A 113 2.62 6.24 -11.04
N THR A 114 1.31 6.20 -11.32
CA THR A 114 0.70 7.02 -12.38
C THR A 114 0.79 8.51 -12.05
N SER A 115 0.44 8.93 -10.83
CA SER A 115 0.54 10.34 -10.42
C SER A 115 1.98 10.89 -10.55
N SER A 116 2.99 10.12 -10.15
CA SER A 116 4.40 10.50 -10.27
C SER A 116 4.82 10.67 -11.74
N THR A 117 4.42 9.73 -12.62
CA THR A 117 4.71 9.85 -14.06
C THR A 117 4.00 11.04 -14.70
N THR A 118 2.75 11.32 -14.33
CA THR A 118 1.98 12.46 -14.83
C THR A 118 2.60 13.79 -14.39
N LYS A 119 3.00 13.90 -13.11
CA LYS A 119 3.68 15.09 -12.58
C LYS A 119 5.01 15.34 -13.30
N LEU A 120 5.79 14.29 -13.54
CA LEU A 120 7.05 14.36 -14.29
C LEU A 120 6.81 14.80 -15.73
N MET A 121 5.85 14.19 -16.44
CA MET A 121 5.48 14.56 -17.81
C MET A 121 4.97 16.01 -17.90
N HIS A 122 4.15 16.45 -16.95
CA HIS A 122 3.66 17.82 -16.88
C HIS A 122 4.80 18.83 -16.69
N LEU A 123 5.77 18.52 -15.82
CA LEU A 123 6.99 19.32 -15.64
C LEU A 123 7.80 19.39 -16.94
N HIS A 124 7.99 18.25 -17.62
CA HIS A 124 8.70 18.17 -18.89
C HIS A 124 8.02 19.00 -19.99
N CYS A 125 6.69 18.93 -20.10
CA CYS A 125 5.91 19.75 -21.01
C CYS A 125 5.99 21.24 -20.67
N SER A 126 5.92 21.60 -19.39
CA SER A 126 6.05 22.98 -18.92
C SER A 126 7.42 23.55 -19.25
N LEU A 127 8.50 22.83 -18.96
CA LEU A 127 9.87 23.21 -19.31
C LEU A 127 10.06 23.33 -20.83
N ARG A 128 9.51 22.40 -21.62
CA ARG A 128 9.55 22.45 -23.08
C ARG A 128 8.81 23.68 -23.63
N ASN A 129 7.66 24.02 -23.05
CA ASN A 129 6.88 25.20 -23.42
C ASN A 129 7.58 26.51 -23.03
N ILE A 130 8.22 26.57 -21.87
CA ILE A 130 9.04 27.72 -21.45
C ILE A 130 10.20 27.90 -22.42
N ARG A 131 10.92 26.82 -22.76
CA ARG A 131 12.03 26.86 -23.73
C ARG A 131 11.59 27.31 -25.13
N LYS A 132 10.38 26.95 -25.56
CA LYS A 132 9.83 27.37 -26.85
C LYS A 132 9.36 28.83 -26.86
N ARG A 133 8.91 29.37 -25.72
CA ARG A 133 8.60 30.81 -25.56
C ARG A 133 9.85 31.67 -25.45
N ASP A 134 10.91 31.17 -24.83
CA ASP A 134 12.20 31.89 -24.77
C ASP A 134 12.85 32.02 -26.17
N GLN A 135 12.64 31.02 -27.04
CA GLN A 135 12.98 31.12 -28.46
C GLN A 135 12.19 32.22 -29.19
N SER A 136 10.92 32.45 -28.84
CA SER A 136 10.15 33.55 -29.45
C SER A 136 10.62 34.93 -28.98
N MET A 137 11.25 35.03 -27.81
CA MET A 137 11.87 36.29 -27.33
C MET A 137 13.12 36.65 -28.14
N LYS A 138 13.93 35.64 -28.53
CA LYS A 138 15.02 35.84 -29.49
C LYS A 138 14.53 36.25 -30.87
N GLU A 139 13.42 35.70 -31.35
CA GLU A 139 12.77 36.12 -32.61
C GLU A 139 12.25 37.56 -32.53
N TYR A 140 11.74 38.00 -31.37
CA TYR A 140 11.29 39.37 -31.16
C TYR A 140 12.45 40.38 -31.08
N LEU A 141 13.58 39.99 -30.50
CA LEU A 141 14.79 40.82 -30.41
C LEU A 141 15.59 40.89 -31.73
N GLY A 142 15.34 39.98 -32.68
CA GLY A 142 15.93 40.02 -34.02
C GLY A 142 15.18 40.91 -35.03
N GLN A 143 14.06 41.50 -34.62
CA GLN A 143 13.25 42.43 -35.43
C GLN A 143 13.36 43.90 -34.98
N ILE A 144 14.27 44.21 -34.05
CA ILE A 144 14.59 45.58 -33.61
C ILE A 144 15.93 46.02 -34.21
#